data_AF-A0A5B6VKG1-F1
#
_entry.id   AF-A0A5B6VKG1-F1
#
_cell.length_a   1.000
_cell.length_b   1.000
_cell.length_c   1.000
_cell.angle_alpha   90.00
_cell.angle_beta   90.00
_cell.angle_gamma   90.00
#
_symmetry.space_group_name_H-M   'P 1'
#
loop_
_entity.id
_entity.type
_entity.pdbx_description
1 polymer ?
#
loop_
_entity_poly.entity_id
_entity_poly.type
_entity_poly.pdbx_seq_one_letter_code
_entity_poly.pdbx_strand_id
1 'polypeptide(L)'
;MHLKGNKMYQDLRELYWWPGLKRDVTEYWERLTMVFFSRLPLTQTKKDLVWVIVDRLTNSTHFLPVSNNCSLHKLARLYISEIVKLHGVLVPIIFDRNPRFTYRFWRKLHEALGTQLNFSTTFHP
;
A
#
# COMPACT_ATOMS: atom_id res chain seq x y z
N MET A 1 16.42 4.57 -8.21
CA MET A 1 16.98 3.72 -7.14
C MET A 1 16.05 3.76 -5.93
N HIS A 2 15.37 2.65 -5.62
CA HIS A 2 14.50 2.57 -4.44
C HIS A 2 15.34 2.28 -3.18
N LEU A 3 15.41 3.24 -2.25
CA LEU A 3 16.26 3.15 -1.04
C LEU A 3 15.94 1.96 -0.11
N LYS A 4 14.75 1.35 -0.18
CA LYS A 4 14.25 0.41 0.85
C LYS A 4 14.49 -1.07 0.56
N GLY A 5 14.38 -1.51 -0.69
CA GLY A 5 14.82 -2.87 -1.08
C GLY A 5 16.29 -3.11 -0.73
N ASN A 6 17.09 -2.05 -0.77
CA ASN A 6 18.47 -2.08 -0.30
C ASN A 6 18.59 -2.36 1.20
N LYS A 7 17.79 -1.73 2.08
CA LYS A 7 17.86 -1.96 3.53
C LYS A 7 17.43 -3.38 3.92
N MET A 8 16.30 -3.85 3.39
CA MET A 8 15.85 -5.23 3.63
C MET A 8 16.87 -6.25 3.10
N TYR A 9 17.55 -5.94 1.99
CA TYR A 9 18.67 -6.73 1.50
C TYR A 9 19.89 -6.68 2.44
N GLN A 10 20.24 -5.50 2.98
CA GLN A 10 21.33 -5.37 3.97
C GLN A 10 21.05 -6.18 5.23
N ASP A 11 19.82 -6.14 5.74
CA ASP A 11 19.44 -6.86 6.96
C ASP A 11 19.43 -8.38 6.71
N LEU A 12 18.92 -8.82 5.56
CA LEU A 12 18.81 -10.26 5.24
C LEU A 12 20.13 -10.90 4.82
N ARG A 13 21.03 -10.17 4.14
CA ARG A 13 22.31 -10.72 3.68
C ARG A 13 23.26 -11.10 4.81
N GLU A 14 23.04 -10.56 6.02
CA GLU A 14 23.82 -10.90 7.21
C GLU A 14 23.43 -12.26 7.80
N LEU A 15 22.22 -12.73 7.50
CA LEU A 15 21.65 -13.96 8.07
C LEU A 15 21.46 -15.05 7.02
N TYR A 16 21.21 -14.69 5.76
CA TYR A 16 20.87 -15.60 4.69
C TYR A 16 21.59 -15.22 3.39
N TRP A 17 21.95 -16.21 2.58
CA TRP A 17 22.58 -15.97 1.28
C TRP A 17 22.14 -16.99 0.24
N TRP A 18 21.80 -16.51 -0.96
CA TRP A 18 21.60 -17.32 -2.16
C TRP A 18 21.77 -16.48 -3.44
N PRO A 19 22.07 -17.10 -4.58
CA PRO A 19 22.09 -16.42 -5.87
C PRO A 19 20.71 -15.82 -6.17
N GLY A 20 20.61 -14.49 -6.19
CA GLY A 20 19.36 -13.79 -6.44
C GLY A 20 18.73 -13.09 -5.22
N LEU A 21 19.25 -13.26 -4.00
CA LEU A 21 18.72 -12.65 -2.77
C LEU A 21 18.33 -11.17 -2.95
N LYS A 22 19.21 -10.34 -3.53
CA LYS A 22 18.93 -8.93 -3.75
C LYS A 22 17.75 -8.70 -4.71
N ARG A 23 17.68 -9.50 -5.78
CA ARG A 23 16.59 -9.46 -6.76
C ARG A 23 15.30 -9.86 -6.09
N ASP A 24 15.29 -10.99 -5.38
CA ASP A 24 14.08 -11.53 -4.76
C ASP A 24 13.55 -10.61 -3.65
N VAL A 25 14.43 -9.95 -2.89
CA VAL A 25 14.06 -8.91 -1.91
C VAL A 25 13.51 -7.66 -2.57
N THR A 26 14.12 -7.23 -3.69
CA THR A 26 13.64 -6.07 -4.45
C THR A 26 12.28 -6.36 -5.09
N GLU A 27 12.14 -7.54 -5.70
CA GLU A 27 10.90 -8.03 -6.28
C GLU A 27 9.83 -8.19 -5.20
N TYR A 28 10.16 -8.74 -4.03
CA TYR A 28 9.27 -8.81 -2.86
C TYR A 28 8.70 -7.44 -2.49
N TRP A 29 9.56 -6.42 -2.48
CA TRP A 29 9.16 -5.07 -2.14
C TRP A 29 8.23 -4.41 -3.17
N GLU A 30 8.31 -4.82 -4.43
CA GLU A 30 7.46 -4.34 -5.53
C GLU A 30 6.11 -5.10 -5.62
N ARG A 31 5.85 -6.10 -4.76
CA ARG A 31 4.71 -7.04 -4.90
C ARG A 31 3.34 -6.41 -4.66
N LEU A 32 3.20 -5.49 -3.72
CA LEU A 32 1.89 -4.95 -3.33
C LEU A 32 1.82 -3.45 -3.58
N THR A 33 0.90 -3.05 -4.47
CA THR A 33 0.68 -1.65 -4.83
C THR A 33 -0.74 -1.25 -4.46
N MET A 34 -0.90 -0.12 -3.78
CA MET A 34 -2.21 0.38 -3.35
C MET A 34 -2.43 1.78 -3.89
N VAL A 35 -3.44 1.99 -4.72
CA VAL A 35 -3.73 3.27 -5.39
C VAL A 35 -5.19 3.65 -5.19
N PHE A 36 -5.48 4.94 -5.07
CA PHE A 36 -6.85 5.45 -5.05
C PHE A 36 -7.17 6.14 -6.36
N PHE A 37 -8.16 5.63 -7.08
CA PHE A 37 -8.78 6.34 -8.20
C PHE A 37 -9.91 7.22 -7.68
N SER A 38 -9.81 8.51 -7.95
CA SER A 38 -10.75 9.52 -7.45
C SER A 38 -11.51 10.22 -8.56
N ARG A 39 -12.53 11.00 -8.17
CA ARG A 39 -13.37 11.80 -9.09
C ARG A 39 -14.17 10.93 -10.06
N LEU A 40 -14.58 9.75 -9.61
CA LEU A 40 -15.46 8.88 -10.39
C LEU A 40 -16.91 9.40 -10.32
N PRO A 41 -17.73 9.13 -11.35
CA PRO A 41 -19.17 9.35 -11.27
C PRO A 41 -19.74 8.67 -10.02
N LEU A 42 -20.64 9.37 -9.33
CA LEU A 42 -21.25 8.88 -8.10
C LEU A 42 -22.11 7.64 -8.41
N THR A 43 -21.83 6.52 -7.75
CA THR A 43 -22.69 5.34 -7.85
C THR A 43 -24.03 5.55 -7.14
N GLN A 44 -25.01 4.66 -7.38
CA GLN A 44 -26.28 4.63 -6.62
C GLN A 44 -26.07 4.52 -5.11
N THR A 45 -24.96 3.89 -4.68
CA THR A 45 -24.57 3.73 -3.27
C THR A 45 -23.66 4.86 -2.75
N LYS A 46 -23.59 5.98 -3.48
CA LYS A 46 -22.82 7.19 -3.14
C LYS A 46 -21.31 6.95 -3.00
N LYS A 47 -20.75 6.11 -3.88
CA LYS A 47 -19.30 5.86 -3.98
C LYS A 47 -18.75 6.63 -5.17
N ASP A 48 -17.64 7.34 -4.96
CA ASP A 48 -16.98 8.24 -5.92
C ASP A 48 -15.45 8.02 -5.96
N LEU A 49 -14.97 7.01 -5.22
CA LEU A 49 -13.59 6.56 -5.20
C LEU A 49 -13.52 5.04 -5.36
N VAL A 50 -12.46 4.56 -6.00
CA VAL A 50 -12.10 3.14 -5.99
C VAL A 50 -10.69 3.01 -5.42
N TRP A 51 -10.56 2.21 -4.38
CA TRP A 51 -9.27 1.82 -3.83
C TRP A 51 -8.84 0.51 -4.47
N VAL A 52 -7.74 0.56 -5.20
CA VAL A 52 -7.17 -0.55 -5.94
C VAL A 52 -5.99 -1.09 -5.17
N ILE A 53 -5.99 -2.40 -4.94
CA ILE A 53 -4.90 -3.14 -4.31
C ILE A 53 -4.45 -4.18 -5.33
N VAL A 54 -3.23 -4.06 -5.81
CA VAL A 54 -2.63 -4.99 -6.76
C VAL A 54 -1.64 -5.85 -6.01
N ASP A 55 -1.89 -7.15 -5.98
CA ASP A 55 -0.95 -8.17 -5.53
C ASP A 55 -0.31 -8.85 -6.74
N ARG A 56 0.92 -8.45 -7.04
CA ARG A 56 1.70 -8.98 -8.17
C ARG A 56 2.21 -10.40 -7.91
N LEU A 57 2.20 -10.89 -6.67
CA LEU A 57 2.60 -12.27 -6.37
C LEU A 57 1.52 -13.26 -6.81
N THR A 58 0.28 -12.96 -6.47
CA THR A 58 -0.89 -13.77 -6.82
C THR A 58 -1.48 -13.36 -8.17
N ASN A 59 -0.96 -12.28 -8.77
CA ASN A 59 -1.54 -11.60 -9.93
C ASN A 59 -3.01 -11.22 -9.70
N SER A 60 -3.40 -10.94 -8.45
CA SER A 60 -4.76 -10.51 -8.10
C SER A 60 -4.86 -8.99 -8.02
N THR A 61 -6.06 -8.48 -8.28
CA THR A 61 -6.39 -7.07 -8.07
C THR A 61 -7.71 -6.97 -7.35
N HIS A 62 -7.72 -6.22 -6.24
CA HIS A 62 -8.90 -5.98 -5.43
C HIS A 62 -9.37 -4.53 -5.61
N PHE A 63 -10.67 -4.36 -5.91
CA PHE A 63 -11.30 -3.07 -6.09
C PHE A 63 -12.29 -2.83 -4.94
N LEU A 64 -11.99 -1.86 -4.09
CA LEU A 64 -12.87 -1.48 -2.98
C LEU A 64 -13.53 -0.14 -3.29
N PRO A 65 -14.86 -0.09 -3.50
CA PRO A 65 -15.56 1.17 -3.72
C PRO A 65 -15.68 1.96 -2.40
N VAL A 66 -15.03 3.11 -2.35
CA VAL A 66 -14.98 4.01 -1.20
C VAL A 66 -15.71 5.32 -1.53
N SER A 67 -16.20 6.01 -0.51
CA SER A 67 -16.69 7.37 -0.68
C SER A 67 -15.58 8.33 -0.27
N ASN A 68 -15.41 9.44 -0.99
CA ASN A 68 -14.51 10.52 -0.61
C ASN A 68 -14.92 11.11 0.75
N ASN A 69 -16.20 11.02 1.11
CA ASN A 69 -16.73 11.41 2.42
C ASN A 69 -16.61 10.31 3.49
N CYS A 70 -15.90 9.22 3.23
CA CYS A 70 -15.64 8.19 4.22
C CYS A 70 -14.83 8.74 5.40
N SER A 71 -15.21 8.39 6.62
CA SER A 71 -14.44 8.77 7.81
C SER A 71 -13.12 8.00 7.86
N LEU A 72 -12.07 8.61 8.43
CA LEU A 72 -10.77 7.97 8.60
C LEU A 72 -10.86 6.69 9.46
N HIS A 73 -11.76 6.65 10.45
CA HIS A 73 -11.99 5.45 11.25
C HIS A 73 -12.58 4.30 10.42
N LYS A 74 -13.55 4.58 9.55
CA LYS A 74 -14.11 3.58 8.64
C LYS A 74 -13.07 3.12 7.62
N LEU A 75 -12.21 4.03 7.16
CA LEU A 75 -11.10 3.68 6.28
C LEU A 75 -10.06 2.79 6.97
N ALA A 76 -9.67 3.10 8.20
CA ALA A 76 -8.74 2.25 8.98
C ALA A 76 -9.31 0.84 9.19
N ARG A 77 -10.60 0.75 9.48
CA ARG A 77 -11.29 -0.55 9.58
C ARG A 77 -11.24 -1.33 8.27
N LEU A 78 -11.52 -0.68 7.14
CA LEU A 78 -11.41 -1.30 5.82
C LEU A 78 -9.98 -1.74 5.49
N TYR A 79 -8.99 -0.92 5.83
CA TYR A 79 -7.58 -1.30 5.68
C TYR A 79 -7.27 -2.59 6.44
N ILE A 80 -7.69 -2.67 7.70
CA ILE A 80 -7.44 -3.84 8.54
C ILE A 80 -8.19 -5.07 8.01
N SER A 81 -9.48 -4.92 7.68
CA SER A 81 -10.33 -6.05 7.30
C SER A 81 -10.01 -6.63 5.92
N GLU A 82 -9.65 -5.77 4.96
CA GLU A 82 -9.43 -6.19 3.57
C GLU A 82 -7.95 -6.40 3.25
N ILE A 83 -7.05 -5.61 3.87
CA ILE A 83 -5.63 -5.64 3.52
C ILE A 83 -4.82 -6.39 4.56
N VAL A 84 -4.85 -5.93 5.83
CA VAL A 84 -4.02 -6.53 6.89
C VAL A 84 -4.40 -7.99 7.11
N LYS A 85 -5.69 -8.31 7.03
CA LYS A 85 -6.19 -9.69 7.15
C LYS A 85 -5.61 -10.63 6.08
N LEU A 86 -5.45 -10.16 4.85
CA LEU A 86 -5.06 -11.01 3.71
C LEU A 86 -3.55 -11.00 3.47
N HIS A 87 -2.90 -9.85 3.67
CA HIS A 87 -1.52 -9.63 3.24
C HIS A 87 -0.59 -9.20 4.40
N GLY A 88 -1.11 -9.05 5.62
CA GLY A 88 -0.38 -8.46 6.73
C GLY A 88 -0.22 -6.93 6.61
N VAL A 89 0.56 -6.33 7.52
CA VAL A 89 0.76 -4.88 7.52
C VAL A 89 1.73 -4.49 6.39
N LEU A 90 1.24 -3.72 5.42
CA LEU A 90 1.99 -3.44 4.19
C LEU A 90 3.00 -2.31 4.34
N VAL A 91 4.22 -2.58 3.85
CA VAL A 91 5.42 -1.72 3.78
C VAL A 91 5.25 -0.43 2.94
N PRO A 92 4.91 -0.59 1.64
CA PRO A 92 4.77 0.52 0.70
C PRO A 92 3.30 0.82 0.35
N ILE A 93 2.91 2.09 0.45
CA ILE A 93 1.65 2.59 -0.12
C ILE A 93 2.01 3.58 -1.23
N ILE A 94 1.69 3.24 -2.48
CA ILE A 94 1.89 4.13 -3.63
C ILE A 94 0.73 5.11 -3.70
N PHE A 95 0.91 6.27 -3.10
CA PHE A 95 -0.18 7.20 -2.89
C PHE A 95 -0.38 8.14 -4.09
N ASP A 96 -1.51 8.03 -4.79
CA ASP A 96 -1.96 9.10 -5.69
C ASP A 96 -2.65 10.22 -4.88
N ARG A 97 -2.34 11.47 -5.23
CA ARG A 97 -2.44 12.69 -4.42
C ARG A 97 -3.87 13.10 -4.06
N ASN A 98 -4.55 12.37 -3.17
CA ASN A 98 -5.79 12.84 -2.54
C ASN A 98 -5.52 13.46 -1.15
N PRO A 99 -5.72 14.78 -0.95
CA PRO A 99 -5.43 15.44 0.32
C PRO A 99 -6.28 14.97 1.52
N ARG A 100 -7.33 14.15 1.36
CA ARG A 100 -8.01 13.50 2.51
C ARG A 100 -7.26 12.30 3.05
N PHE A 101 -6.60 11.55 2.18
CA PHE A 101 -5.85 10.35 2.54
C PHE A 101 -4.41 10.76 2.88
N THR A 102 -4.29 11.71 3.81
CA THR A 102 -3.05 12.39 4.10
C THR A 102 -1.96 11.45 4.59
N TYR A 103 -0.73 11.84 4.30
CA TYR A 103 0.48 11.33 4.95
C TYR A 103 0.33 11.13 6.47
N ARG A 104 -0.36 12.06 7.15
CA ARG A 104 -0.52 12.05 8.61
C ARG A 104 -1.33 10.87 9.11
N PHE A 105 -2.47 10.56 8.46
CA PHE A 105 -3.30 9.41 8.83
C PHE A 105 -2.51 8.12 8.70
N TRP A 106 -1.94 7.88 7.53
CA TRP A 106 -1.20 6.65 7.25
C TRP A 106 0.02 6.52 8.15
N ARG A 107 0.78 7.60 8.37
CA ARG A 107 1.91 7.58 9.30
C ARG A 107 1.47 7.15 10.70
N LYS A 108 0.38 7.73 11.22
CA LYS A 108 -0.15 7.40 12.56
C LYS A 108 -0.67 5.96 12.64
N LEU A 109 -1.33 5.48 11.58
CA LEU A 109 -1.78 4.09 11.50
C LEU A 109 -0.58 3.12 11.51
N HIS A 110 0.45 3.39 10.72
CA HIS A 110 1.65 2.56 10.67
C HIS A 110 2.46 2.62 11.97
N GLU A 111 2.60 3.79 12.60
CA GLU A 111 3.16 3.93 13.96
C GLU A 111 2.41 3.03 14.97
N ALA A 112 1.07 3.08 14.96
CA ALA A 112 0.24 2.25 15.85
C ALA A 112 0.37 0.74 15.56
N LEU A 113 0.65 0.37 14.31
CA LEU A 113 0.89 -1.01 13.88
C LEU A 113 2.36 -1.44 14.04
N GLY A 114 3.25 -0.60 14.60
CA GLY A 114 4.67 -0.90 14.78
C GLY A 114 5.48 -0.95 13.47
N THR A 115 4.99 -0.30 12.41
CA THR A 115 5.61 -0.31 11.07
C THR A 115 5.99 1.09 10.60
N GLN A 116 6.95 1.18 9.68
CA GLN A 116 7.41 2.45 9.12
C GLN A 116 6.89 2.68 7.70
N LEU A 117 5.93 3.59 7.56
CA LEU A 117 5.39 3.97 6.25
C LEU A 117 6.41 4.73 5.38
N ASN A 118 6.64 4.26 4.15
CA ASN A 118 7.36 5.03 3.13
C ASN A 118 6.50 5.21 1.87
N PHE A 119 6.45 6.46 1.39
CA PHE A 119 5.73 6.84 0.18
C PHE A 119 6.63 6.67 -1.05
N SER A 120 6.09 6.13 -2.14
CA SER A 120 6.69 6.29 -3.47
C SER A 120 6.07 7.51 -4.16
N THR A 121 6.87 8.26 -4.90
CA THR A 121 6.46 9.47 -5.64
C THR A 121 6.41 9.25 -7.14
N THR A 122 6.43 8.00 -7.61
CA THR A 122 6.58 7.68 -9.03
C THR A 122 5.26 7.82 -9.77
N PHE A 123 5.10 8.94 -10.48
CA PHE A 123 4.15 9.08 -11.58
C PHE A 123 4.62 8.15 -12.71
N HIS A 124 3.84 7.11 -13.02
CA HIS A 124 3.97 6.38 -14.27
C HIS A 124 2.74 6.71 -15.14
N PRO A 125 2.92 7.33 -16.32
CA PRO A 125 1.83 7.70 -17.22
C PRO A 125 1.11 6.49 -17.82
#